data_AF-A0A946NHI3-F1
#
_entry.id   AF-A0A946NHI3-F1
#
_cell.length_a   1.000
_cell.length_b   1.000
_cell.length_c   1.000
_cell.angle_alpha   90.00
_cell.angle_beta   90.00
_cell.angle_gamma   90.00
#
_symmetry.space_group_name_H-M   'P 1'
#
loop_
_entity.id
_entity.type
_entity.pdbx_description
1 polymer ?
#
loop_
_entity_poly.entity_id
_entity_poly.type
_entity_poly.pdbx_seq_one_letter_code
_entity_poly.pdbx_strand_id
1 'polypeptide(L)'
;MAKKFQNNKQASDINGKMQPQAIDLEISVLGAILIDNEALSDSIDILKQEYFYKLEHQFIYEAIANLFQESNPIDILTVTEELKRLGNLKKA
;
A
#
# COMPACT_ATOMS: atom_id res chain seq x y z
N MET A 1 -15.80 -2.10 -25.63
CA MET A 1 -14.33 -2.08 -25.86
C MET A 1 -13.67 -1.67 -24.56
N ALA A 2 -13.12 -2.64 -23.81
CA ALA A 2 -12.47 -2.39 -22.53
C ALA A 2 -11.19 -1.57 -22.73
N LYS A 3 -11.07 -0.44 -22.03
CA LYS A 3 -9.88 0.40 -22.01
C LYS A 3 -8.75 -0.40 -21.35
N LYS A 4 -7.71 -0.69 -22.13
CA LYS A 4 -6.41 -1.16 -21.63
C LYS A 4 -5.84 -0.08 -20.71
N PHE A 5 -5.80 -0.34 -19.41
CA PHE A 5 -5.03 0.47 -18.47
C PHE A 5 -3.55 0.22 -18.77
N GLN A 6 -2.85 1.30 -19.09
CA GLN A 6 -1.45 1.28 -19.46
C GLN A 6 -0.62 1.02 -18.19
N ASN A 7 0.07 -0.12 -18.16
CA ASN A 7 1.04 -0.49 -17.13
C ASN A 7 2.18 0.55 -17.07
N ASN A 8 2.33 1.19 -15.92
CA ASN A 8 3.43 2.10 -15.63
C ASN A 8 4.73 1.29 -15.48
N LYS A 9 5.75 1.59 -16.29
CA LYS A 9 7.08 0.99 -16.25
C LYS A 9 7.83 1.43 -14.98
N GLN A 10 8.27 0.49 -14.13
CA GLN A 10 9.69 0.26 -13.78
C GLN A 10 9.88 -0.74 -12.62
N ALA A 11 10.40 -1.93 -12.94
CA ALA A 11 11.65 -2.45 -12.38
C ALA A 11 12.21 -3.52 -13.35
N SER A 12 13.20 -3.14 -14.15
CA SER A 12 14.12 -4.03 -14.87
C SER A 12 15.30 -4.33 -13.91
N ASP A 13 15.96 -5.48 -13.80
CA ASP A 13 15.99 -6.76 -14.50
C ASP A 13 16.85 -7.72 -13.65
N ILE A 14 16.65 -9.04 -13.78
CA ILE A 14 17.80 -9.98 -13.73
C ILE A 14 18.07 -10.66 -15.08
N ASN A 15 17.11 -10.63 -16.03
CA ASN A 15 17.22 -11.35 -17.32
C ASN A 15 16.25 -10.85 -18.44
N GLY A 16 15.71 -9.64 -18.39
CA GLY A 16 14.66 -9.15 -19.32
C GLY A 16 13.24 -9.56 -18.93
N LYS A 17 13.05 -10.14 -17.75
CA LYS A 17 11.76 -10.64 -17.25
C LYS A 17 11.31 -9.80 -16.06
N MET A 18 10.07 -9.34 -16.14
CA MET A 18 9.38 -8.68 -15.03
C MET A 18 9.38 -9.57 -13.80
N GLN A 19 9.73 -9.00 -12.65
CA GLN A 19 9.65 -9.73 -11.38
C GLN A 19 8.19 -10.11 -11.11
N PRO A 20 7.92 -11.32 -10.56
CA PRO A 20 6.58 -11.72 -10.18
C PRO A 20 5.97 -10.69 -9.23
N GLN A 21 4.84 -10.09 -9.62
CA GLN A 21 4.16 -9.06 -8.86
C GLN A 21 2.65 -9.22 -9.01
N ALA A 22 1.90 -8.81 -7.98
CA ALA A 22 0.44 -8.86 -7.96
C ALA A 22 -0.11 -7.52 -7.46
N ILE A 23 0.04 -6.47 -8.28
CA ILE A 23 -0.34 -5.10 -7.90
C ILE A 23 -1.82 -4.98 -7.54
N ASP A 24 -2.70 -5.70 -8.23
CA ASP A 24 -4.14 -5.69 -7.93
C ASP A 24 -4.45 -6.31 -6.56
N LEU A 25 -3.62 -7.27 -6.12
CA LEU A 25 -3.73 -7.86 -4.80
C LEU A 25 -3.28 -6.88 -3.72
N GLU A 26 -2.20 -6.13 -3.96
CA GLU A 26 -1.76 -5.07 -3.06
C GLU A 26 -2.86 -4.03 -2.82
N ILE A 27 -3.51 -3.56 -3.89
CA ILE A 27 -4.64 -2.63 -3.81
C ILE A 27 -5.79 -3.25 -3.00
N SER A 28 -6.09 -4.53 -3.24
CA SER A 28 -7.15 -5.25 -2.53
C SER A 28 -6.87 -5.37 -1.03
N VAL A 29 -5.62 -5.62 -0.65
CA VAL A 29 -5.19 -5.71 0.76
C VAL A 29 -5.32 -4.34 1.44
N LEU A 30 -4.78 -3.28 0.83
CA LEU A 30 -4.87 -1.93 1.38
C LEU A 30 -6.33 -1.47 1.49
N GLY A 31 -7.15 -1.76 0.48
CA GLY A 31 -8.58 -1.46 0.50
C GLY A 31 -9.34 -2.24 1.56
N ALA A 32 -9.01 -3.52 1.77
CA ALA A 32 -9.61 -4.33 2.82
C ALA A 32 -9.32 -3.76 4.21
N ILE A 33 -8.08 -3.33 4.48
CA ILE A 33 -7.72 -2.70 5.76
C ILE A 33 -8.52 -1.41 5.99
N LEU A 34 -8.70 -0.56 4.96
CA LEU A 34 -9.48 0.67 5.09
C LEU A 34 -10.98 0.44 5.32
N ILE A 35 -11.51 -0.74 4.96
CA ILE A 35 -12.91 -1.12 5.17
C ILE A 35 -13.07 -1.79 6.52
N ASP A 36 -12.12 -2.66 6.88
CA ASP A 36 -12.13 -3.49 8.07
C ASP A 36 -10.79 -3.39 8.80
N ASN A 37 -10.78 -2.58 9.87
CA ASN A 37 -9.60 -2.35 10.68
C ASN A 37 -9.21 -3.57 11.53
N GLU A 38 -10.12 -4.53 11.75
CA GLU A 38 -9.78 -5.79 12.43
C GLU A 38 -8.85 -6.64 11.54
N ALA A 39 -9.01 -6.57 10.21
CA ALA A 39 -8.13 -7.24 9.26
C ALA A 39 -6.67 -6.80 9.39
N LEU A 40 -6.41 -5.56 9.83
CA LEU A 40 -5.05 -5.12 10.12
C LEU A 40 -4.50 -5.79 11.37
N SER A 41 -5.29 -5.88 12.45
CA SER A 41 -4.88 -6.55 13.68
C SER A 41 -4.50 -8.01 13.44
N ASP A 42 -5.23 -8.71 12.57
CA ASP A 42 -4.94 -10.11 12.23
C ASP A 42 -3.70 -10.28 11.34
N SER A 43 -3.31 -9.23 10.60
CA SER A 43 -2.26 -9.31 9.58
C SER A 43 -0.97 -8.57 9.95
N ILE A 44 -0.98 -7.69 10.95
CA ILE A 44 0.15 -6.82 11.31
C ILE A 44 1.43 -7.58 11.67
N ASP A 45 1.29 -8.80 12.21
CA ASP A 45 2.43 -9.64 12.60
C ASP A 45 3.15 -10.27 11.41
N ILE A 46 2.44 -10.44 10.28
CA ILE A 46 2.95 -11.14 9.09
C ILE A 46 3.18 -10.21 7.90
N LEU A 47 2.50 -9.06 7.84
CA LEU A 47 2.58 -8.13 6.74
C LEU A 47 3.58 -7.01 7.07
N LYS A 48 4.46 -6.69 6.13
CA LYS A 48 5.46 -5.63 6.26
C LYS A 48 5.41 -4.71 5.06
N GLN A 49 5.78 -3.44 5.24
CA GLN A 49 5.76 -2.49 4.12
C GLN A 49 6.60 -2.99 2.95
N GLU A 50 7.74 -3.65 3.20
CA GLU A 50 8.67 -4.07 2.15
C GLU A 50 8.11 -5.20 1.27
N TYR A 51 6.97 -5.78 1.65
CA TYR A 51 6.30 -6.84 0.88
C TYR A 51 5.43 -6.28 -0.26
N PHE A 52 5.10 -4.99 -0.21
CA PHE A 52 4.44 -4.33 -1.32
C PHE A 52 5.48 -4.01 -2.40
N TYR A 53 5.19 -4.39 -3.64
CA TYR A 53 6.11 -4.17 -4.77
C TYR A 53 6.20 -2.69 -5.14
N LYS A 54 5.05 -1.99 -5.13
CA LYS A 54 5.00 -0.56 -5.45
C LYS A 54 5.38 0.29 -4.26
N LEU A 55 6.33 1.20 -4.46
CA LEU A 55 6.78 2.14 -3.43
C LEU A 55 5.61 3.00 -2.91
N GLU A 56 4.69 3.38 -3.79
CA GLU A 56 3.47 4.09 -3.43
C GLU A 56 2.65 3.31 -2.38
N HIS A 57 2.51 2.01 -2.57
CA HIS A 57 1.78 1.13 -1.66
C HIS A 57 2.53 0.90 -0.35
N GLN A 58 3.86 0.88 -0.38
CA GLN A 58 4.69 0.84 0.84
C GLN A 58 4.40 2.05 1.73
N PHE A 59 4.37 3.26 1.17
CA PHE A 59 4.07 4.48 1.94
C PHE A 59 2.65 4.48 2.52
N ILE A 60 1.67 3.97 1.76
CA ILE A 60 0.29 3.85 2.26
C ILE A 60 0.25 2.89 3.45
N TYR A 61 0.91 1.73 3.35
CA TYR A 61 0.95 0.76 4.44
C TYR A 61 1.70 1.28 5.67
N GLU A 62 2.81 2.01 5.47
CA GLU A 62 3.56 2.68 6.55
C GLU A 62 2.64 3.64 7.34
N ALA A 63 1.88 4.48 6.64
CA ALA A 63 0.93 5.40 7.26
C ALA A 63 -0.16 4.66 8.06
N ILE A 64 -0.72 3.59 7.47
CA ILE A 64 -1.71 2.72 8.14
C ILE A 64 -1.12 2.10 9.41
N ALA A 65 0.09 1.55 9.34
CA ALA A 65 0.76 0.91 10.47
C ALA A 65 1.07 1.91 11.59
N ASN A 66 1.50 3.13 11.26
CA ASN A 66 1.73 4.19 12.25
C ASN A 66 0.43 4.58 12.97
N LEU A 67 -0.66 4.77 12.22
CA LEU A 67 -1.97 5.08 12.81
C LEU A 67 -2.44 3.96 13.75
N PHE A 68 -2.24 2.70 13.36
CA PHE A 68 -2.56 1.55 14.20
C PHE A 68 -1.76 1.54 15.51
N GLN A 69 -0.45 1.78 15.45
CA GLN A 69 0.42 1.85 16.63
C GLN A 69 0.03 2.99 17.57
N GLU A 70 -0.38 4.13 17.02
CA GLU A 70 -0.87 5.28 17.77
C GLU A 70 -2.33 5.13 18.23
N SER A 71 -2.98 3.99 17.94
CA SER A 71 -4.41 3.73 18.23
C SER A 71 -5.34 4.80 17.63
N ASN A 72 -4.95 5.37 16.50
CA ASN A 72 -5.74 6.33 15.74
C ASN A 72 -6.69 5.63 14.76
N PRO A 73 -7.81 6.26 14.39
CA PRO A 73 -8.70 5.74 13.35
C PRO A 73 -7.95 5.57 12.03
N ILE A 74 -8.23 4.48 11.33
CA ILE A 74 -7.66 4.18 10.02
C ILE A 74 -8.80 4.33 9.01
N ASP A 75 -8.76 5.43 8.26
CA ASP A 75 -9.67 5.75 7.18
C ASP A 75 -8.96 6.64 6.15
N ILE A 76 -9.64 6.97 5.05
CA ILE A 76 -9.03 7.76 3.95
C ILE A 76 -8.53 9.13 4.43
N LEU A 77 -9.25 9.79 5.32
CA LEU A 77 -8.87 11.11 5.82
C LEU A 77 -7.63 11.01 6.70
N THR A 78 -7.65 10.13 7.70
CA THR A 78 -6.53 9.99 8.65
C THR A 78 -5.27 9.49 7.96
N VAL A 79 -5.38 8.54 7.03
CA VAL A 79 -4.24 8.07 6.23
C VAL A 79 -3.68 9.18 5.35
N THR A 80 -4.54 10.02 4.75
CA THR A 80 -4.09 11.17 3.96
C THR A 80 -3.35 12.20 4.81
N GLU A 81 -3.85 12.47 6.03
CA GLU A 81 -3.20 13.37 6.98
C GLU A 81 -1.87 12.83 7.47
N GLU A 82 -1.80 11.53 7.75
CA GLU A 82 -0.57 10.85 8.14
C GLU A 82 0.47 10.87 7.02
N LEU A 83 0.07 10.57 5.78
CA LEU A 83 0.94 10.71 4.60
C LEU A 83 1.46 12.14 4.42
N LYS A 84 0.66 13.17 4.73
CA LYS A 84 1.12 14.57 4.73
C LYS A 84 2.13 14.81 5.84
N ARG A 85 1.87 14.32 7.05
CA ARG A 85 2.74 14.45 8.21
C ARG A 85 4.11 13.83 7.96
N LEU A 86 4.15 12.68 7.30
CA LEU A 86 5.37 11.98 6.89
C LEU A 86 6.06 12.60 5.65
N GLY A 87 5.42 13.56 4.98
CA GLY A 87 5.94 14.16 3.74
C GLY A 87 5.89 13.23 2.52
N ASN A 88 5.12 12.15 2.60
CA ASN A 88 5.00 11.11 1.58
C ASN A 88 3.73 11.22 0.73
N LEU A 89 2.79 12.14 1.02
CA LEU A 89 1.53 12.26 0.26
C LEU A 89 1.72 12.41 -1.26
N LYS A 90 2.78 13.07 -1.72
CA LYS A 90 3.03 13.23 -3.18
C LYS A 90 3.69 11.99 -3.81
N LYS A 91 4.15 11.05 -2.98
CA LYS A 91 4.84 9.83 -3.38
C LYS A 91 3.96 8.58 -3.25
N ALA A 92 2.91 8.66 -2.43
CA ALA A 92 1.82 7.69 -2.35
C ALA A 92 0.76 8.00 -3.42
#